data_AF-A0A059XF95-F1
#
_entry.id   AF-A0A059XF95-F1
#
_cell.length_a   1.000
_cell.length_b   1.000
_cell.length_c   1.000
_cell.angle_alpha   90.00
_cell.angle_beta   90.00
_cell.angle_gamma   90.00
#
_symmetry.space_group_name_H-M   'P 1'
#
loop_
_entity.id
_entity.type
_entity.pdbx_description
1 polymer ?
#
loop_
_entity_poly.entity_id
_entity_poly.type
_entity_poly.pdbx_seq_one_letter_code
_entity_poly.pdbx_strand_id
1 'polypeptide(L)'
;MKELKEVVDSLKKMGYKIVLTQGVYDLIHEGHALYLEAARAHGDILIVGVDSDELTRKRKGPDRPIVPQTERLKMLTHLRHVDIVTSREVKHGIGDLIKLVKPDVLVVSESTGDFTKKQVKEYSQ
;
A
#
# COMPACT_ATOMS: atom_id res chain seq x y z
N MET A 1 -5.59 3.30 12.30
CA MET A 1 -4.31 4.05 12.14
C MET A 1 -3.46 4.07 13.41
N LYS A 2 -4.02 4.26 14.62
CA LYS A 2 -3.24 4.22 15.87
C LYS A 2 -2.50 2.89 16.08
N GLU A 3 -3.23 1.77 15.95
CA GLU A 3 -2.67 0.41 16.08
C GLU A 3 -1.56 0.13 15.06
N LEU A 4 -1.76 0.47 13.78
CA LEU A 4 -0.72 0.33 12.75
C LEU A 4 0.57 1.06 13.13
N LYS A 5 0.46 2.30 13.63
CA LYS A 5 1.62 3.08 14.04
C LYS A 5 2.39 2.41 15.18
N GLU A 6 1.69 1.88 16.18
CA GLU A 6 2.30 1.19 17.33
C GLU A 6 3.04 -0.09 16.90
N VAL A 7 2.47 -0.84 15.95
CA VAL A 7 3.11 -2.02 15.35
C VAL A 7 4.36 -1.62 14.56
N VAL A 8 4.27 -0.62 13.68
CA VAL A 8 5.41 -0.13 12.88
C VAL A 8 6.53 0.40 13.79
N ASP A 9 6.21 1.18 14.81
CA ASP A 9 7.20 1.70 15.76
C ASP A 9 7.91 0.57 16.51
N SER A 10 7.18 -0.49 16.88
CA SER A 10 7.75 -1.67 17.53
C SER A 10 8.69 -2.44 16.60
N LEU A 11 8.26 -2.70 15.36
CA LEU A 11 9.08 -3.39 14.36
C LEU A 11 10.38 -2.63 14.05
N LYS A 12 10.30 -1.30 13.94
CA LYS A 12 11.49 -0.46 13.76
C LYS A 12 12.44 -0.49 14.94
N LYS A 13 11.91 -0.49 16.18
CA LYS A 13 12.75 -0.65 17.39
C LYS A 13 13.46 -2.00 17.43
N MET A 14 12.90 -3.03 16.81
CA MET A 14 13.52 -4.34 16.65
C MET A 14 14.54 -4.39 15.50
N GLY A 15 14.69 -3.31 14.72
CA GLY A 15 15.64 -3.21 13.62
C GLY A 15 15.12 -3.70 12.27
N TYR A 16 13.83 -3.99 12.13
CA TYR A 16 13.25 -4.39 10.84
C TYR A 16 13.15 -3.21 9.87
N LYS A 17 13.54 -3.47 8.61
CA LYS A 17 13.41 -2.53 7.50
C LYS A 17 11.98 -2.58 6.92
N ILE A 18 11.27 -1.47 7.00
CA ILE A 18 9.86 -1.37 6.60
C ILE A 18 9.74 -0.93 5.15
N VAL A 19 9.07 -1.75 4.34
CA VAL A 19 8.66 -1.42 2.98
C VAL A 19 7.18 -1.04 2.98
N LEU A 20 6.84 0.03 2.28
CA LEU A 20 5.45 0.42 2.04
C LEU A 20 5.15 0.43 0.55
N THR A 21 4.00 -0.11 0.19
CA THR A 21 3.36 0.19 -1.09
C THR A 21 1.87 0.43 -0.89
N GLN A 22 1.21 1.05 -1.86
CA GLN A 22 -0.20 1.39 -1.78
C GLN A 22 -0.88 1.39 -3.15
N GLY A 23 -2.15 0.99 -3.20
CA GLY A 23 -2.89 0.88 -4.45
C GLY A 23 -4.29 0.33 -4.28
N VAL A 24 -4.97 0.11 -5.41
CA VAL A 24 -6.34 -0.41 -5.42
C VAL A 24 -6.37 -1.93 -5.25
N TYR A 25 -5.50 -2.67 -5.94
CA TYR A 25 -5.52 -4.14 -5.98
C TYR A 25 -6.89 -4.71 -6.39
N ASP A 26 -7.51 -4.12 -7.42
CA ASP A 26 -8.74 -4.64 -8.04
C ASP A 26 -8.40 -5.86 -8.91
N LEU A 27 -9.31 -6.84 -8.97
CA LEU A 27 -9.11 -8.10 -9.73
C LEU A 27 -7.70 -8.68 -9.54
N ILE A 28 -7.34 -9.02 -8.29
CA ILE A 28 -6.00 -9.53 -7.96
C ILE A 28 -5.63 -10.70 -8.88
N HIS A 29 -4.45 -10.61 -9.47
CA HIS A 29 -3.91 -11.52 -10.48
C HIS A 29 -2.40 -11.63 -10.29
N GLU A 30 -1.74 -12.51 -11.04
CA GLU A 30 -0.30 -12.80 -10.91
C GLU A 30 0.59 -11.55 -10.92
N GLY A 31 0.33 -10.58 -11.81
CA GLY A 31 1.06 -9.31 -11.82
C GLY A 31 1.08 -8.56 -10.47
N HIS A 32 0.01 -8.60 -9.68
CA HIS A 32 0.02 -8.05 -8.31
C HIS A 32 0.90 -8.88 -7.38
N ALA A 33 0.89 -10.21 -7.50
CA ALA A 33 1.73 -11.08 -6.69
C ALA A 33 3.23 -10.84 -6.97
N LEU A 34 3.63 -10.79 -8.25
CA LEU A 34 5.01 -10.50 -8.66
C LEU A 34 5.45 -9.09 -8.23
N TYR A 35 4.56 -8.10 -8.34
CA TYR A 35 4.84 -6.75 -7.86
C TYR A 35 5.09 -6.71 -6.35
N LEU A 36 4.26 -7.40 -5.57
CA LEU A 36 4.39 -7.44 -4.11
C LEU A 36 5.60 -8.28 -3.66
N GLU A 37 5.94 -9.35 -4.38
CA GLU A 37 7.18 -10.11 -4.19
C GLU A 37 8.41 -9.21 -4.41
N ALA A 38 8.46 -8.49 -5.53
CA ALA A 38 9.54 -7.56 -5.82
C ALA A 38 9.62 -6.44 -4.78
N ALA A 39 8.47 -5.89 -4.35
CA ALA A 39 8.43 -4.88 -3.30
C ALA A 39 9.01 -5.42 -1.98
N ARG A 40 8.59 -6.62 -1.57
CA ARG A 40 9.04 -7.27 -0.33
C ARG A 40 10.55 -7.53 -0.32
N ALA A 41 11.19 -7.69 -1.48
CA ALA A 41 12.63 -7.90 -1.59
C ALA A 41 13.48 -6.69 -1.14
N HIS A 42 12.87 -5.50 -0.98
CA HIS A 42 13.59 -4.29 -0.56
C HIS A 42 13.70 -4.07 0.95
N GLY A 43 13.12 -4.96 1.78
CA GLY A 43 13.20 -4.88 3.23
C GLY A 43 12.70 -6.14 3.92
N ASP A 44 12.23 -6.02 5.16
CA ASP A 44 11.87 -7.16 6.02
C ASP A 44 10.36 -7.27 6.27
N ILE A 45 9.64 -6.15 6.21
CA ILE A 45 8.20 -6.11 6.44
C ILE A 45 7.55 -5.29 5.33
N LEU A 46 6.73 -5.94 4.50
CA LEU A 46 5.92 -5.27 3.49
C LEU A 46 4.55 -4.90 4.05
N ILE A 47 4.29 -3.60 4.11
CA ILE A 47 2.99 -3.01 4.41
C ILE A 47 2.31 -2.63 3.10
N VAL A 48 1.07 -3.09 2.93
CA VAL A 48 0.25 -2.81 1.74
C VAL A 48 -0.96 -1.95 2.13
N GLY A 49 -0.96 -0.70 1.65
CA GLY A 49 -2.10 0.21 1.74
C GLY A 49 -3.11 -0.05 0.64
N VAL A 50 -4.36 -0.33 1.01
CA VAL A 50 -5.43 -0.69 0.08
C VAL A 50 -6.46 0.42 0.02
N ASP A 51 -6.67 0.98 -1.16
CA ASP A 51 -7.66 2.05 -1.36
C ASP A 51 -9.07 1.57 -1.04
N SER A 52 -9.82 2.39 -0.32
CA SER A 52 -11.23 2.14 -0.08
C SER A 52 -12.03 2.21 -1.38
N ASP A 53 -13.21 1.59 -1.39
CA ASP A 53 -14.09 1.62 -2.57
C ASP A 53 -14.48 3.06 -2.93
N GLU A 54 -14.70 3.91 -1.91
CA GLU A 54 -15.01 5.33 -2.10
C GLU A 54 -13.83 6.10 -2.69
N LEU A 55 -12.61 5.91 -2.15
CA LEU A 55 -11.41 6.56 -2.68
C LEU A 55 -11.16 6.13 -4.13
N THR A 56 -11.33 4.84 -4.41
CA THR A 56 -11.15 4.29 -5.75
C THR A 56 -12.16 4.87 -6.73
N ARG A 57 -13.46 4.92 -6.38
CA ARG A 57 -14.50 5.52 -7.22
C ARG A 57 -14.23 6.98 -7.53
N LYS A 58 -13.79 7.74 -6.52
CA LYS A 58 -13.43 9.16 -6.68
C LYS A 58 -12.26 9.37 -7.66
N ARG A 59 -11.33 8.42 -7.72
CA ARG A 59 -10.11 8.52 -8.55
C ARG A 59 -10.28 7.92 -9.94
N LYS A 60 -11.00 6.80 -10.06
CA LYS A 60 -11.06 5.97 -11.29
C LYS A 60 -12.45 5.93 -11.94
N GLY A 61 -13.45 6.57 -11.33
CA GLY A 61 -14.84 6.58 -11.80
C GLY A 61 -15.74 5.58 -11.05
N PRO A 62 -17.07 5.71 -11.18
CA PRO A 62 -18.05 4.98 -10.38
C PRO A 62 -17.99 3.45 -10.57
N ASP A 63 -17.53 2.98 -11.73
CA ASP A 63 -17.47 1.55 -12.08
C ASP A 63 -16.25 0.82 -11.49
N ARG A 64 -15.42 1.50 -10.71
CA ARG A 64 -14.24 0.93 -10.05
C ARG A 64 -14.25 1.20 -8.55
N PRO A 65 -13.89 0.21 -7.72
CA PRO A 65 -13.38 -1.12 -8.05
C PRO A 65 -14.52 -2.09 -8.39
N ILE A 66 -14.19 -3.17 -9.11
CA ILE A 66 -15.13 -4.28 -9.35
C ILE A 66 -15.24 -5.14 -8.09
N VAL A 67 -14.11 -5.43 -7.44
CA VAL A 67 -14.05 -6.26 -6.24
C VAL A 67 -14.17 -5.37 -4.98
N PRO A 68 -15.10 -5.66 -4.05
CA PRO A 68 -15.28 -4.87 -2.83
C PRO A 68 -14.02 -4.82 -1.96
N GLN A 69 -13.83 -3.70 -1.25
CA GLN A 69 -12.66 -3.47 -0.38
C GLN A 69 -12.36 -4.62 0.58
N THR A 70 -13.39 -5.15 1.24
CA THR A 70 -13.23 -6.23 2.22
C THR A 70 -12.63 -7.49 1.59
N GLU A 71 -13.02 -7.81 0.35
CA GLU A 71 -12.51 -8.97 -0.37
C GLU A 71 -11.06 -8.74 -0.82
N ARG A 72 -10.75 -7.58 -1.40
CA ARG A 72 -9.37 -7.20 -1.77
C ARG A 72 -8.42 -7.25 -0.58
N LEU A 73 -8.83 -6.72 0.58
CA LEU A 73 -8.05 -6.80 1.82
C LEU A 73 -7.76 -8.25 2.21
N LYS A 74 -8.77 -9.12 2.22
CA LYS A 74 -8.62 -10.54 2.59
C LYS A 74 -7.73 -11.28 1.60
N MET A 75 -7.93 -11.10 0.29
CA MET A 75 -7.11 -11.74 -0.74
C MET A 75 -5.62 -11.42 -0.57
N LEU A 76 -5.27 -10.17 -0.24
CA LEU A 76 -3.89 -9.78 0.01
C LEU A 76 -3.27 -10.49 1.22
N THR A 77 -4.04 -10.82 2.26
CA THR A 77 -3.53 -11.57 3.42
C THR A 77 -3.12 -13.02 3.09
N HIS A 78 -3.55 -13.55 1.94
CA HIS A 78 -3.15 -14.87 1.47
C HIS A 78 -1.85 -14.86 0.64
N LEU A 79 -1.33 -13.68 0.30
CA LEU A 79 -0.08 -13.57 -0.46
C LEU A 79 1.11 -13.65 0.49
N ARG A 80 1.99 -14.63 0.25
CA ARG A 80 3.18 -14.92 1.08
C ARG A 80 4.03 -13.69 1.39
N HIS A 81 4.13 -12.75 0.46
CA HIS A 81 5.04 -11.60 0.54
C HIS A 81 4.40 -10.39 1.23
N VAL A 82 3.15 -10.48 1.67
CA VAL A 82 2.41 -9.39 2.31
C VAL A 82 2.37 -9.65 3.82
N ASP A 83 3.03 -8.78 4.60
CA ASP A 83 3.13 -8.94 6.04
C ASP A 83 2.01 -8.19 6.78
N ILE A 84 1.68 -6.97 6.33
CA ILE A 84 0.64 -6.13 6.94
C ILE A 84 -0.24 -5.53 5.85
N VAL A 85 -1.55 -5.63 6.00
CA VAL A 85 -2.54 -4.98 5.13
C VAL A 85 -3.26 -3.89 5.91
N THR A 86 -3.45 -2.72 5.31
CA THR A 86 -4.19 -1.62 5.92
C THR A 86 -5.05 -0.87 4.91
N SER A 87 -6.20 -0.32 5.34
CA SER A 87 -7.06 0.45 4.45
C SER A 87 -6.63 1.92 4.36
N ARG A 88 -6.80 2.50 3.17
CA ARG A 88 -6.60 3.91 2.89
C ARG A 88 -7.94 4.54 2.50
N GLU A 89 -8.56 5.19 3.48
CA GLU A 89 -9.86 5.85 3.29
C GLU A 89 -9.78 7.15 2.48
N VAL A 90 -10.92 7.57 1.91
CA VAL A 90 -11.05 8.77 1.05
C VAL A 90 -10.57 10.07 1.69
N LYS A 91 -10.65 10.16 3.01
CA LYS A 91 -10.23 11.33 3.80
C LYS A 91 -8.70 11.47 3.89
N HIS A 92 -7.97 10.41 3.58
CA HIS A 92 -6.51 10.40 3.64
C HIS A 92 -5.93 10.80 2.29
N GLY A 93 -5.03 11.77 2.29
CA GLY A 93 -4.17 12.07 1.14
C GLY A 93 -3.16 10.94 0.90
N ILE A 94 -2.59 10.92 -0.31
CA ILE A 94 -1.60 9.91 -0.71
C ILE A 94 -0.37 9.82 0.21
N GLY A 95 -0.01 10.94 0.85
CA GLY A 95 1.12 11.04 1.77
C GLY A 95 0.80 10.70 3.23
N ASP A 96 -0.47 10.54 3.62
CA ASP A 96 -0.81 10.38 5.04
C ASP A 96 -0.34 9.03 5.59
N LEU A 97 -0.51 7.96 4.81
CA LEU A 97 0.00 6.64 5.17
C LEU A 97 1.54 6.64 5.16
N ILE A 98 2.17 7.33 4.21
CA ILE A 98 3.63 7.47 4.14
C ILE A 98 4.15 8.20 5.38
N LYS A 99 3.53 9.30 5.80
CA LYS A 99 3.91 10.07 7.00
C LYS A 99 3.69 9.29 8.29
N LEU A 100 2.66 8.44 8.33
CA LEU A 100 2.36 7.59 9.48
C LEU A 100 3.37 6.45 9.62
N VAL A 101 3.65 5.73 8.53
CA VAL A 101 4.55 4.57 8.51
C VAL A 101 6.03 5.01 8.51
N LYS A 102 6.34 6.13 7.85
CA LYS A 102 7.71 6.60 7.55
C LYS A 102 8.60 5.48 6.99
N PRO A 103 8.19 4.78 5.93
CA PRO A 103 8.86 3.56 5.49
C PRO A 103 10.33 3.81 5.16
N ASP A 104 11.17 2.79 5.34
CA ASP A 104 12.56 2.81 4.88
C ASP A 104 12.64 2.71 3.35
N VAL A 105 11.65 2.05 2.73
CA VAL A 105 11.49 2.00 1.27
C VAL A 105 10.03 2.21 0.88
N LEU A 106 9.76 3.16 0.00
CA LEU A 106 8.47 3.32 -0.67
C LEU A 106 8.54 2.72 -2.08
N VAL A 107 7.71 1.72 -2.35
CA VAL A 107 7.59 1.12 -3.68
C VAL A 107 6.34 1.66 -4.37
N VAL A 108 6.53 2.24 -5.54
CA VAL A 108 5.46 2.80 -6.37
C VAL A 108 5.50 2.17 -7.77
N SER A 109 4.32 1.96 -8.36
CA SER A 109 4.21 1.55 -9.75
C SER A 109 4.19 2.77 -10.66
N GLU A 110 5.03 2.76 -11.71
CA GLU A 110 5.02 3.80 -12.74
C GLU A 110 3.80 3.71 -13.67
N SER A 111 3.19 2.52 -13.80
CA SER A 111 2.16 2.24 -14.80
C SER A 111 0.75 2.69 -14.41
N THR A 112 0.46 2.80 -13.11
CA THR A 112 -0.89 3.14 -12.62
C THR A 112 -1.17 4.65 -12.54
N GLY A 113 -0.14 5.50 -12.67
CA GLY A 113 -0.29 6.95 -12.52
C GLY A 113 -0.77 7.39 -11.13
N ASP A 114 -0.64 6.52 -10.12
CA ASP A 114 -1.14 6.79 -8.76
C ASP A 114 -0.40 7.96 -8.09
N PHE A 115 0.86 8.14 -8.48
CA PHE A 115 1.72 9.24 -8.05
C PHE A 115 2.00 10.15 -9.24
N THR A 116 1.87 11.46 -9.03
CA THR A 116 2.37 12.44 -10.00
C THR A 116 3.89 12.39 -10.04
N LYS A 117 4.50 12.79 -11.18
CA LYS A 117 5.98 12.91 -11.29
C LYS A 117 6.60 13.75 -10.17
N LYS A 118 5.88 14.76 -9.67
CA LYS A 118 6.30 15.58 -8.53
C LYS A 118 6.33 14.77 -7.23
N GLN A 119 5.30 13.97 -6.97
CA GLN A 119 5.22 13.13 -5.77
C GLN A 119 6.21 11.97 -5.80
N VAL A 120 6.48 11.39 -6.97
CA VAL A 120 7.57 10.42 -7.12
C VAL A 120 8.87 11.07 -6.67
N LYS A 121 9.23 12.22 -7.23
CA LYS A 121 10.44 12.98 -6.81
C LYS A 121 10.45 13.35 -5.32
N GLU A 122 9.31 13.71 -4.75
CA GLU A 122 9.18 14.05 -3.32
C GLU A 122 9.53 12.85 -2.41
N TYR A 123 9.19 11.63 -2.85
CA TYR A 123 9.38 10.41 -2.05
C TYR A 123 10.53 9.51 -2.53
N SER A 124 11.25 9.86 -3.60
CA SER A 124 12.43 9.14 -4.10
C SER A 124 13.72 9.43 -3.30
N GLN A 125 13.64 9.68 -2.00
CA GLN A 125 14.84 9.90 -1.16
C GLN A 125 15.44 8.59 -0.67
#